data_AF-A0A7V8UEE9-F1
#
_entry.id   AF-A0A7V8UEE9-F1
#
_cell.length_a   1.000
_cell.length_b   1.000
_cell.length_c   1.000
_cell.angle_alpha   90.00
_cell.angle_beta   90.00
_cell.angle_gamma   90.00
#
_symmetry.space_group_name_H-M   'P 1'
#
loop_
_entity.id
_entity.type
_entity.pdbx_description
1 polymer ?
#
loop_
_entity_poly.entity_id
_entity_poly.type
_entity_poly.pdbx_seq_one_letter_code
_entity_poly.pdbx_strand_id
1 'polypeptide(L)'
;MGPWLDSITGWLTVNPQWLAVAVFVVACVECLAIAGLIVPGTVLLFAITVLAGSGALSLGETLLLGLLGGLLGDLVSYFLGRHFHQNIRRLPGLRHHPEWMSAAENYFQRYGIASLLVGRFIGPLRPMLPMVAGMCDMPFPRFALVSLVAASGWTVAYLLPGWATGAAFRLPLPEGFWPQAGVVIGSIALMLGLSVNSSLRRHRHASAIIAGVGLAILISLFIGFRYLEAFDRGLMALVQEHRSATLDEIAVTFTLIGEFRNMLIFSALLTGLLLLARQWRQAIFAGATMLLTALANTGTKHFFARVRPEILTDPLTSYSMPSGHASGAFALFLSLAVLAGRGQPPRLRLTWLLLGSLPALAIALSRVYLGAHWPSDIVAGAMLAASVCAAVLWLSQRQEPLRAMPPKIWWLILPALMAVFSFFALRHLPHAMLRYAY
;
A
#
# COMPACT_ATOMS: atom_id res chain seq x y z
N MET A 1 -26.11 -14.77 -13.42
CA MET A 1 -26.34 -13.61 -12.54
C MET A 1 -27.84 -13.34 -12.50
N GLY A 2 -28.35 -12.56 -11.55
CA GLY A 2 -29.80 -12.28 -11.50
C GLY A 2 -30.23 -11.36 -12.66
N PRO A 3 -31.42 -11.56 -13.26
CA PRO A 3 -31.87 -10.81 -14.44
C PRO A 3 -31.92 -9.28 -14.25
N TRP A 4 -32.02 -8.83 -13.00
CA TRP A 4 -31.98 -7.41 -12.64
C TRP A 4 -30.59 -6.77 -12.81
N LEU A 5 -29.51 -7.48 -12.41
CA LEU A 5 -28.15 -6.97 -12.57
C LEU A 5 -27.76 -6.90 -14.05
N ASP A 6 -28.15 -7.89 -14.83
CA ASP A 6 -27.88 -7.94 -16.28
C ASP A 6 -28.60 -6.80 -17.03
N SER A 7 -29.79 -6.41 -16.56
CA SER A 7 -30.53 -5.26 -17.10
C SER A 7 -29.85 -3.92 -16.76
N ILE A 8 -29.35 -3.77 -15.53
CA ILE A 8 -28.65 -2.55 -15.10
C ILE A 8 -27.31 -2.40 -15.81
N THR A 9 -26.51 -3.47 -15.87
CA THR A 9 -25.22 -3.44 -16.56
C THR A 9 -25.41 -3.18 -18.06
N GLY A 10 -26.42 -3.80 -18.68
CA GLY A 10 -26.79 -3.53 -20.08
C GLY A 10 -27.24 -2.08 -20.34
N TRP A 11 -27.97 -1.45 -19.41
CA TRP A 11 -28.33 -0.04 -19.56
C TRP A 11 -27.14 0.91 -19.35
N LEU A 12 -26.26 0.59 -18.39
CA LEU A 12 -25.06 1.37 -18.07
C LEU A 12 -23.99 1.30 -19.16
N THR A 13 -23.87 0.17 -19.88
CA THR A 13 -22.98 0.08 -21.05
C THR A 13 -23.47 0.96 -22.20
N VAL A 14 -24.78 1.13 -22.36
CA VAL A 14 -25.37 2.06 -23.34
C VAL A 14 -25.27 3.52 -22.88
N ASN A 15 -25.29 3.78 -21.58
CA ASN A 15 -25.25 5.14 -21.01
C ASN A 15 -24.11 5.34 -19.99
N PRO A 16 -22.84 5.20 -20.40
CA PRO A 16 -21.69 5.25 -19.49
C PRO A 16 -21.53 6.62 -18.80
N GLN A 17 -22.04 7.69 -19.42
CA GLN A 17 -22.02 9.05 -18.89
C GLN A 17 -22.73 9.21 -17.53
N TRP A 18 -23.84 8.51 -17.30
CA TRP A 18 -24.55 8.59 -16.02
C TRP A 18 -23.77 7.91 -14.90
N LEU A 19 -23.04 6.84 -15.23
CA LEU A 19 -22.13 6.19 -14.29
C LEU A 19 -20.93 7.07 -13.97
N ALA A 20 -20.37 7.74 -14.98
CA ALA A 20 -19.28 8.70 -14.80
C ALA A 20 -19.69 9.85 -13.86
N VAL A 21 -20.88 10.41 -14.08
CA VAL A 21 -21.47 11.43 -13.20
C VAL A 21 -21.70 10.87 -11.80
N ALA A 22 -22.20 9.64 -11.66
CA ALA A 22 -22.41 9.02 -10.36
C ALA A 22 -21.09 8.85 -9.59
N VAL A 23 -20.03 8.35 -10.24
CA VAL A 23 -18.69 8.24 -9.63
C VAL A 23 -18.19 9.59 -9.15
N PHE A 24 -18.29 10.62 -10.00
CA PHE A 24 -17.86 11.98 -9.67
C PHE A 24 -18.65 12.58 -8.50
N VAL A 25 -19.99 12.52 -8.55
CA VAL A 25 -20.88 13.12 -7.54
C VAL A 25 -20.72 12.42 -6.20
N VAL A 26 -20.70 11.08 -6.18
CA VAL A 26 -20.52 10.33 -4.94
C VAL A 26 -19.14 10.60 -4.34
N ALA A 27 -18.08 10.65 -5.15
CA ALA A 27 -16.74 11.01 -4.67
C ALA A 27 -16.70 12.44 -4.11
N CYS A 28 -17.39 13.38 -4.76
CA CYS A 28 -17.51 14.76 -4.28
C CYS A 28 -18.26 14.85 -2.95
N VAL A 29 -19.42 14.20 -2.83
CA VAL A 29 -20.23 14.18 -1.61
C VAL A 29 -19.49 13.53 -0.45
N GLU A 30 -18.77 12.43 -0.72
CA GLU A 30 -17.98 11.70 0.28
C GLU A 30 -16.83 12.54 0.87
N CYS A 31 -16.30 13.48 0.09
CA CYS A 31 -15.23 14.39 0.50
C CYS A 31 -15.75 15.73 1.02
N LEU A 32 -17.02 16.04 0.78
CA LEU A 32 -17.65 17.27 1.22
C LEU A 32 -17.91 17.25 2.73
N ALA A 33 -17.56 18.34 3.40
CA ALA A 33 -17.79 18.54 4.82
C ALA A 33 -19.27 18.31 5.18
N ILE A 34 -19.50 17.61 6.29
CA ILE A 34 -20.82 17.24 6.86
C ILE A 34 -21.54 16.18 6.02
N ALA A 35 -21.65 16.38 4.70
CA ALA A 35 -22.31 15.43 3.81
C ALA A 35 -21.61 14.06 3.81
N GLY A 36 -20.27 14.03 3.75
CA GLY A 36 -19.48 12.80 3.81
C GLY A 36 -19.42 12.13 5.18
N LEU A 37 -19.99 12.72 6.24
CA LEU A 37 -20.21 12.03 7.53
C LEU A 37 -21.58 11.34 7.59
N ILE A 38 -22.59 11.92 6.94
CA ILE A 38 -23.97 11.45 6.99
C ILE A 38 -24.18 10.32 5.99
N VAL A 39 -23.65 10.49 4.78
CA VAL A 39 -23.80 9.51 3.70
C VAL A 39 -22.73 8.43 3.87
N PRO A 40 -23.09 7.12 3.87
CA PRO A 40 -22.12 6.03 3.88
C PRO A 40 -21.48 5.89 2.48
N GLY A 41 -20.72 6.91 2.07
CA GLY A 41 -20.24 6.99 0.71
C GLY A 41 -19.15 5.96 0.39
N THR A 42 -18.46 5.37 1.36
CA THR A 42 -17.51 4.27 1.11
C THR A 42 -18.18 3.04 0.49
N VAL A 43 -19.35 2.65 1.01
CA VAL A 43 -20.13 1.52 0.50
C VAL A 43 -20.71 1.86 -0.88
N LEU A 44 -21.21 3.08 -1.05
CA LEU A 44 -21.75 3.55 -2.32
C LEU A 44 -20.66 3.65 -3.39
N LEU A 45 -19.49 4.20 -3.07
CA LEU A 45 -18.31 4.25 -3.93
C LEU A 45 -17.88 2.85 -4.35
N PHE A 46 -17.85 1.89 -3.42
CA PHE A 46 -17.55 0.51 -3.76
C PHE A 46 -18.56 -0.05 -4.76
N ALA A 47 -19.87 0.11 -4.51
CA ALA A 47 -20.91 -0.39 -5.40
C ALA A 47 -20.85 0.23 -6.81
N ILE A 48 -20.73 1.55 -6.93
CA ILE A 48 -20.68 2.22 -8.24
C ILE A 48 -19.37 1.92 -8.98
N THR A 49 -18.27 1.71 -8.27
CA THR A 49 -17.00 1.34 -8.90
C THR A 49 -16.98 -0.12 -9.35
N VAL A 50 -17.68 -1.03 -8.65
CA VAL A 50 -17.96 -2.39 -9.17
C VAL A 50 -18.72 -2.31 -10.49
N LEU A 51 -19.74 -1.46 -10.57
CA LEU A 51 -20.46 -1.23 -11.83
C LEU A 51 -19.56 -0.61 -12.91
N ALA A 52 -18.69 0.34 -12.55
CA ALA A 52 -17.73 0.93 -13.48
C ALA A 52 -16.76 -0.12 -14.04
N GLY A 53 -16.22 -0.96 -13.15
CA GLY A 53 -15.31 -2.06 -13.45
C GLY A 53 -15.97 -3.23 -14.18
N SER A 54 -17.31 -3.33 -14.16
CA SER A 54 -18.06 -4.17 -15.08
C SER A 54 -18.03 -3.61 -16.51
N GLY A 55 -16.93 -2.95 -16.89
CA GLY A 55 -16.48 -2.35 -18.16
C GLY A 55 -17.44 -1.39 -18.83
N ALA A 56 -18.12 -0.59 -18.01
CA ALA A 56 -18.75 0.64 -18.45
C ALA A 56 -17.75 1.82 -18.48
N LEU A 57 -16.70 1.78 -17.64
CA LEU A 57 -15.63 2.78 -17.59
C LEU A 57 -14.26 2.12 -17.44
N SER A 58 -13.25 2.69 -18.10
CA SER A 58 -11.86 2.26 -17.90
C SER A 58 -11.37 2.59 -16.48
N LEU A 59 -10.30 1.91 -16.05
CA LEU A 59 -9.66 2.20 -14.77
C LEU A 59 -9.19 3.66 -14.69
N GLY A 60 -8.58 4.16 -15.77
CA GLY A 60 -8.08 5.53 -15.86
C GLY A 60 -9.18 6.58 -15.70
N GLU A 61 -10.31 6.40 -16.40
CA GLU A 61 -11.47 7.29 -16.27
C GLU A 61 -12.06 7.26 -14.87
N THR A 62 -12.22 6.06 -14.30
CA THR A 62 -12.78 5.89 -12.94
C THR A 62 -11.92 6.58 -11.90
N LEU A 63 -10.58 6.42 -11.98
CA LEU A 63 -9.64 7.09 -11.08
C LEU A 63 -9.63 8.60 -11.30
N LEU A 64 -9.65 9.08 -12.56
CA LEU A 64 -9.67 10.51 -12.86
C LEU A 64 -10.94 11.18 -12.33
N LEU A 65 -12.11 10.57 -12.55
CA LEU A 65 -13.40 11.09 -12.07
C LEU A 65 -13.46 11.11 -10.54
N GLY A 66 -12.97 10.05 -9.89
CA GLY A 66 -12.86 10.00 -8.42
C GLY A 66 -11.93 11.07 -7.86
N LEU A 67 -10.79 11.30 -8.52
CA LEU A 67 -9.82 12.32 -8.14
C LEU A 67 -10.43 13.72 -8.28
N LEU A 68 -11.04 14.04 -9.43
CA LEU A 68 -11.66 15.33 -9.70
C LEU A 68 -12.84 15.59 -8.76
N GLY A 69 -13.70 14.59 -8.53
CA GLY A 69 -14.81 14.69 -7.59
C GLY A 69 -14.33 14.91 -6.17
N GLY A 70 -13.35 14.11 -5.72
CA GLY A 70 -12.76 14.25 -4.38
C GLY A 70 -12.07 15.59 -4.15
N LEU A 71 -11.35 16.11 -5.15
CA LEU A 71 -10.73 17.43 -5.12
C LEU A 71 -11.76 18.55 -5.06
N LEU A 72 -12.85 18.44 -5.84
CA LEU A 72 -13.93 19.43 -5.79
C LEU A 72 -14.57 19.47 -4.40
N GLY A 73 -14.86 18.31 -3.80
CA GLY A 73 -15.40 18.22 -2.44
C GLY A 73 -14.47 18.84 -1.39
N ASP A 74 -13.17 18.57 -1.50
CA ASP A 74 -12.13 19.16 -0.64
C ASP A 74 -12.07 20.69 -0.79
N LEU A 75 -12.10 21.20 -2.04
CA LEU A 75 -12.07 22.63 -2.36
C LEU A 75 -13.28 23.36 -1.80
N VAL A 76 -14.48 22.84 -2.04
CA VAL A 76 -15.73 23.41 -1.50
C VAL A 76 -15.65 23.45 0.03
N SER A 77 -15.21 22.37 0.66
CA SER A 77 -15.04 22.29 2.12
C SER A 77 -14.02 23.31 2.65
N TYR A 78 -12.89 23.49 1.97
CA TYR A 78 -11.87 24.48 2.32
C TYR A 78 -12.41 25.92 2.21
N PHE A 79 -13.10 26.26 1.12
CA PHE A 79 -13.66 27.60 0.96
C PHE A 79 -14.82 27.87 1.93
N LEU A 80 -15.65 26.87 2.24
CA LEU A 80 -16.63 26.98 3.33
C LEU A 80 -15.92 27.28 4.66
N GLY A 81 -14.86 26.53 4.95
CA GLY A 81 -13.94 26.75 6.08
C GLY A 81 -13.46 28.20 6.20
N ARG A 82 -12.95 28.71 5.08
CA ARG A 82 -12.37 30.05 4.97
C ARG A 82 -13.40 31.17 4.98
N HIS A 83 -14.59 30.96 4.44
CA HIS A 83 -15.61 32.00 4.38
C HIS A 83 -16.29 32.22 5.73
N PHE A 84 -16.62 31.13 6.44
CA PHE A 84 -17.38 31.21 7.68
C PHE A 84 -16.53 31.22 8.95
N HIS A 85 -15.24 30.82 8.87
CA HIS A 85 -14.32 30.75 10.02
C HIS A 85 -15.01 30.13 11.26
N GLN A 86 -15.04 30.84 12.40
CA GLN A 86 -15.64 30.33 13.65
C GLN A 86 -17.18 30.22 13.59
N ASN A 87 -17.85 30.89 12.66
CA ASN A 87 -19.31 30.82 12.52
C ASN A 87 -19.80 29.48 11.98
N ILE A 88 -18.92 28.63 11.42
CA ILE A 88 -19.24 27.26 10.99
C ILE A 88 -19.84 26.41 12.11
N ARG A 89 -19.43 26.68 13.35
CA ARG A 89 -19.93 26.00 14.55
C ARG A 89 -21.44 26.21 14.78
N ARG A 90 -22.03 27.22 14.13
CA ARG A 90 -23.46 27.53 14.21
C ARG A 90 -24.32 26.75 13.20
N LEU A 91 -23.70 26.05 12.24
CA LEU A 91 -24.44 25.23 11.28
C LEU A 91 -25.21 24.12 11.99
N PRO A 92 -26.46 23.83 11.58
CA PRO A 92 -27.35 22.92 12.31
C PRO A 92 -26.73 21.54 12.54
N GLY A 93 -25.99 20.96 11.58
CA GLY A 93 -25.32 19.67 11.77
C GLY A 93 -24.17 19.71 12.80
N LEU A 94 -23.32 20.74 12.76
CA LEU A 94 -22.16 20.86 13.64
C LEU A 94 -22.51 21.39 15.04
N ARG A 95 -23.65 22.08 15.17
CA ARG A 95 -24.18 22.55 16.46
C ARG A 95 -24.61 21.37 17.35
N HIS A 96 -25.16 20.31 16.76
CA HIS A 96 -25.60 19.13 17.49
C HIS A 96 -24.43 18.18 17.80
N HIS A 97 -23.38 18.17 16.96
CA HIS A 97 -22.18 17.34 17.14
C HIS A 97 -20.88 18.18 17.15
N PRO A 98 -20.63 18.98 18.20
CA PRO A 98 -19.42 19.80 18.31
C PRO A 98 -18.13 18.96 18.44
N GLU A 99 -18.27 17.69 18.79
CA GLU A 99 -17.20 16.71 18.90
C GLU A 99 -16.45 16.46 17.58
N TRP A 100 -17.14 16.47 16.43
CA TRP A 100 -16.50 16.26 15.12
C TRP A 100 -15.56 17.40 14.74
N MET A 101 -15.99 18.64 15.02
CA MET A 101 -15.21 19.85 14.77
C MET A 101 -13.99 19.92 15.70
N SER A 102 -14.21 19.72 17.00
CA SER A 102 -13.14 19.78 18.00
C SER A 102 -12.10 18.66 17.82
N ALA A 103 -12.53 17.45 17.43
CA ALA A 103 -11.60 16.37 17.10
C ALA A 103 -10.73 16.71 15.88
N ALA A 104 -11.32 17.29 14.83
CA ALA A 104 -10.60 17.68 13.62
C ALA A 104 -9.64 18.86 13.88
N GLU A 105 -10.04 19.88 14.65
CA GLU A 105 -9.18 20.98 15.09
C GLU A 105 -7.99 20.48 15.91
N ASN A 106 -8.25 19.66 16.94
CA ASN A 106 -7.18 19.09 17.78
C ASN A 106 -6.19 18.26 16.97
N TYR A 107 -6.69 17.50 15.98
CA TYR A 107 -5.85 16.72 15.08
C TYR A 107 -5.02 17.62 14.15
N PHE A 108 -5.63 18.67 13.59
CA PHE A 108 -4.95 19.64 12.73
C PHE A 108 -3.89 20.43 13.49
N GLN A 109 -4.16 20.88 14.71
CA GLN A 109 -3.18 21.57 15.56
C GLN A 109 -1.98 20.68 15.90
N ARG A 110 -2.21 19.38 16.10
CA ARG A 110 -1.15 18.43 16.48
C ARG A 110 -0.26 18.01 15.31
N TYR A 111 -0.83 17.82 14.12
CA TYR A 111 -0.13 17.25 12.96
C TYR A 111 0.07 18.23 11.80
N GLY A 112 -0.53 19.42 11.86
CA GLY A 112 -0.43 20.46 10.85
C GLY A 112 -0.78 19.93 9.46
N ILE A 113 0.08 20.18 8.49
CA ILE A 113 -0.10 19.77 7.09
C ILE A 113 -0.23 18.24 6.95
N ALA A 114 0.48 17.46 7.77
CA ALA A 114 0.43 16.00 7.71
C ALA A 114 -0.96 15.45 8.07
N SER A 115 -1.79 16.24 8.77
CA SER A 115 -3.16 15.86 9.09
C SER A 115 -4.02 15.67 7.83
N LEU A 116 -3.83 16.48 6.78
CA LEU A 116 -4.57 16.39 5.53
C LEU A 116 -4.21 15.12 4.75
N LEU A 117 -2.95 14.71 4.77
CA LEU A 117 -2.48 13.50 4.10
C LEU A 117 -2.99 12.23 4.77
N VAL A 118 -2.78 12.12 6.09
CA VAL A 118 -3.06 10.88 6.84
C VAL A 118 -4.50 10.83 7.32
N GLY A 119 -5.04 11.96 7.76
CA GLY A 119 -6.40 12.05 8.29
C GLY A 119 -7.49 11.77 7.25
N ARG A 120 -7.15 11.81 5.95
CA ARG A 120 -8.06 11.40 4.87
C ARG A 120 -8.46 9.93 4.94
N PHE A 121 -7.66 9.08 5.60
CA PHE A 121 -7.97 7.65 5.80
C PHE A 121 -8.67 7.37 7.14
N ILE A 122 -8.96 8.41 7.93
CA ILE A 122 -9.63 8.30 9.22
C ILE A 122 -11.09 8.72 9.03
N GLY A 123 -12.01 7.74 9.01
CA GLY A 123 -13.41 7.91 8.60
C GLY A 123 -14.08 9.21 9.06
N PRO A 124 -14.27 9.43 10.38
CA PRO A 124 -14.99 10.62 10.88
C PRO A 124 -14.26 11.95 10.67
N LEU A 125 -12.92 11.93 10.56
CA LEU A 125 -12.12 13.16 10.45
C LEU A 125 -11.95 13.60 8.99
N ARG A 126 -11.97 12.65 8.05
CA ARG A 126 -11.67 12.88 6.62
C ARG A 126 -12.39 14.09 6.02
N PRO A 127 -13.73 14.17 6.00
CA PRO A 127 -14.44 15.28 5.35
C PRO A 127 -14.33 16.61 6.11
N MET A 128 -13.85 16.61 7.37
CA MET A 128 -13.72 17.81 8.20
C MET A 128 -12.38 18.52 8.02
N LEU A 129 -11.31 17.78 7.69
CA LEU A 129 -9.95 18.33 7.67
C LEU A 129 -9.75 19.43 6.62
N PRO A 130 -10.26 19.33 5.37
CA PRO A 130 -10.19 20.44 4.42
C PRO A 130 -10.88 21.71 4.93
N MET A 131 -12.03 21.56 5.59
CA MET A 131 -12.77 22.66 6.21
C MET A 131 -11.99 23.31 7.35
N VAL A 132 -11.40 22.52 8.25
CA VAL A 132 -10.54 23.02 9.34
C VAL A 132 -9.34 23.77 8.79
N ALA A 133 -8.70 23.25 7.72
CA ALA A 133 -7.58 23.93 7.07
C ALA A 133 -7.97 25.30 6.52
N GLY A 134 -9.18 25.43 5.95
CA GLY A 134 -9.76 26.70 5.53
C GLY A 134 -10.03 27.65 6.70
N MET A 135 -10.62 27.14 7.79
CA MET A 135 -10.90 27.92 9.01
C MET A 135 -9.63 28.49 9.65
N CYS A 136 -8.53 27.75 9.58
CA CYS A 136 -7.21 28.16 10.09
C CYS A 136 -6.39 28.99 9.08
N ASP A 137 -7.01 29.53 8.03
CA ASP A 137 -6.38 30.39 7.03
C ASP A 137 -5.16 29.79 6.32
N MET A 138 -5.11 28.47 6.17
CA MET A 138 -4.01 27.81 5.45
C MET A 138 -3.88 28.37 4.02
N PRO A 139 -2.67 28.69 3.51
CA PRO A 139 -2.52 29.24 2.16
C PRO A 139 -3.03 28.27 1.08
N PHE A 140 -3.85 28.76 0.16
CA PHE A 140 -4.49 27.95 -0.88
C PHE A 140 -3.50 27.08 -1.69
N PRO A 141 -2.35 27.58 -2.17
CA PRO A 141 -1.43 26.74 -2.95
C PRO A 141 -0.89 25.54 -2.16
N ARG A 142 -0.65 25.74 -0.86
CA ARG A 142 -0.20 24.66 0.04
C ARG A 142 -1.31 23.64 0.26
N PHE A 143 -2.54 24.11 0.48
CA PHE A 143 -3.70 23.22 0.62
C PHE A 143 -3.93 22.40 -0.64
N ALA A 144 -3.96 23.04 -1.82
CA ALA A 144 -4.23 22.38 -3.09
C ALA A 144 -3.20 21.29 -3.41
N LEU A 145 -1.91 21.55 -3.22
CA LEU A 145 -0.85 20.56 -3.45
C LEU A 145 -0.99 19.33 -2.55
N VAL A 146 -1.26 19.56 -1.26
CA VAL A 146 -1.38 18.49 -0.27
C VAL A 146 -2.66 17.70 -0.48
N SER A 147 -3.77 18.38 -0.79
CA SER A 147 -5.05 17.75 -1.14
C SER A 147 -4.92 16.92 -2.42
N LEU A 148 -4.18 17.38 -3.44
CA LEU A 148 -3.92 16.59 -4.66
C LEU A 148 -3.22 15.27 -4.37
N VAL A 149 -2.18 15.28 -3.54
CA VAL A 149 -1.46 14.06 -3.15
C VAL A 149 -2.36 13.15 -2.31
N ALA A 150 -3.09 13.71 -1.34
CA ALA A 150 -4.01 12.94 -0.49
C ALA A 150 -5.16 12.32 -1.30
N ALA A 151 -5.77 13.09 -2.19
CA ALA A 151 -6.88 12.69 -3.04
C ALA A 151 -6.46 11.63 -4.06
N SER A 152 -5.26 11.74 -4.62
CA SER A 152 -4.69 10.70 -5.49
C SER A 152 -4.57 9.36 -4.75
N GLY A 153 -3.96 9.35 -3.57
CA GLY A 153 -3.82 8.14 -2.76
C GLY A 153 -5.16 7.56 -2.30
N TRP A 154 -6.09 8.41 -1.91
CA TRP A 154 -7.44 8.00 -1.50
C TRP A 154 -8.23 7.41 -2.67
N THR A 155 -8.17 8.01 -3.85
CA THR A 155 -8.86 7.54 -5.05
C THR A 155 -8.42 6.12 -5.38
N VAL A 156 -7.11 5.88 -5.42
CA VAL A 156 -6.56 4.54 -5.65
C VAL A 156 -7.01 3.58 -4.55
N ALA A 157 -6.93 3.96 -3.28
CA ALA A 157 -7.27 3.07 -2.17
C ALA A 157 -8.76 2.67 -2.10
N TYR A 158 -9.68 3.59 -2.43
CA TYR A 158 -11.13 3.36 -2.28
C TYR A 158 -11.81 2.90 -3.57
N LEU A 159 -11.35 3.33 -4.75
CA LEU A 159 -12.02 3.01 -6.01
C LEU A 159 -11.44 1.76 -6.66
N LEU A 160 -10.14 1.50 -6.53
CA LEU A 160 -9.48 0.34 -7.15
C LEU A 160 -10.09 -0.99 -6.69
N PRO A 161 -10.37 -1.25 -5.40
CA PRO A 161 -10.92 -2.54 -4.98
C PRO A 161 -12.30 -2.84 -5.58
N GLY A 162 -13.16 -1.82 -5.68
CA GLY A 162 -14.49 -1.99 -6.28
C GLY A 162 -14.40 -2.16 -7.78
N TRP A 163 -13.63 -1.31 -8.47
CA TRP A 163 -13.41 -1.45 -9.91
C TRP A 163 -12.76 -2.80 -10.28
N ALA A 164 -11.74 -3.24 -9.53
CA ALA A 164 -11.10 -4.54 -9.74
C ALA A 164 -12.07 -5.71 -9.51
N THR A 165 -12.97 -5.59 -8.53
CA THR A 165 -14.04 -6.57 -8.29
C THR A 165 -15.01 -6.62 -9.48
N GLY A 166 -15.39 -5.47 -10.04
CA GLY A 166 -16.22 -5.40 -11.25
C GLY A 166 -15.56 -6.05 -12.47
N ALA A 167 -14.27 -5.77 -12.68
CA ALA A 167 -13.51 -6.34 -13.78
C ALA A 167 -13.31 -7.85 -13.61
N ALA A 168 -13.07 -8.30 -12.37
CA ALA A 168 -12.99 -9.71 -12.01
C ALA A 168 -14.28 -10.48 -12.37
N PHE A 169 -15.46 -9.87 -12.25
CA PHE A 169 -16.72 -10.52 -12.64
C PHE A 169 -16.92 -10.68 -14.15
N ARG A 170 -16.21 -9.90 -14.98
CA ARG A 170 -16.27 -10.04 -16.45
C ARG A 170 -15.39 -11.17 -16.97
N LEU A 171 -14.23 -11.34 -16.35
CA LEU A 171 -13.29 -12.37 -16.75
C LEU A 171 -13.87 -13.75 -16.39
N PRO A 172 -13.69 -14.77 -17.24
CA PRO A 172 -14.02 -16.16 -16.91
C PRO A 172 -13.02 -16.67 -15.86
N LEU A 173 -13.19 -16.20 -14.62
CA LEU A 173 -12.31 -16.55 -13.52
C LEU A 173 -12.49 -18.03 -13.17
N PRO A 174 -11.41 -18.73 -12.79
CA PRO A 174 -11.53 -20.14 -12.44
C PRO A 174 -12.42 -20.35 -11.21
N GLU A 175 -13.16 -21.45 -11.20
CA GLU A 175 -13.98 -21.85 -10.05
C GLU A 175 -13.11 -21.91 -8.79
N GLY A 176 -13.46 -21.12 -7.77
CA GLY A 176 -12.69 -21.02 -6.52
C GLY A 176 -11.81 -19.78 -6.35
N PHE A 177 -11.78 -18.84 -7.31
CA PHE A 177 -11.03 -17.57 -7.17
C PHE A 177 -11.38 -16.81 -5.87
N TRP A 178 -12.66 -16.54 -5.63
CA TRP A 178 -13.14 -15.76 -4.48
C TRP A 178 -12.79 -16.38 -3.11
N PRO A 179 -13.06 -17.67 -2.84
CA PRO A 179 -12.66 -18.27 -1.57
C PRO A 179 -11.13 -18.28 -1.38
N GLN A 180 -10.35 -18.53 -2.44
CA GLN A 180 -8.88 -18.49 -2.35
C GLN A 180 -8.37 -17.06 -2.06
N ALA A 181 -8.93 -16.05 -2.74
CA ALA A 181 -8.63 -14.65 -2.45
C ALA A 181 -8.97 -14.28 -1.00
N GLY A 182 -10.12 -14.77 -0.49
CA GLY A 182 -10.53 -14.60 0.90
C GLY A 182 -9.52 -15.17 1.90
N VAL A 183 -8.96 -16.36 1.64
CA VAL A 183 -7.92 -16.98 2.49
C VAL A 183 -6.64 -16.15 2.49
N VAL A 184 -6.20 -15.66 1.33
CA VAL A 184 -5.00 -14.82 1.22
C VAL A 184 -5.19 -13.49 1.95
N ILE A 185 -6.31 -12.79 1.70
CA ILE A 185 -6.64 -11.53 2.36
C ILE A 185 -6.79 -11.73 3.87
N GLY A 186 -7.46 -12.80 4.30
CA GLY A 186 -7.62 -13.14 5.72
C GLY A 186 -6.28 -13.40 6.41
N SER A 187 -5.34 -14.07 5.73
CA SER A 187 -3.99 -14.32 6.26
C SER A 187 -3.18 -13.03 6.42
N ILE A 188 -3.24 -12.15 5.41
CA ILE A 188 -2.58 -10.83 5.48
C ILE A 188 -3.22 -9.97 6.57
N ALA A 189 -4.55 -9.94 6.66
CA ALA A 189 -5.30 -9.20 7.67
C ALA A 189 -5.00 -9.70 9.08
N LEU A 190 -4.88 -11.02 9.28
CA LEU A 190 -4.48 -11.62 10.55
C LEU A 190 -3.07 -11.15 10.95
N MET A 191 -2.10 -11.20 10.03
CA MET A 191 -0.73 -10.77 10.28
C MET A 191 -0.65 -9.27 10.62
N LEU A 192 -1.34 -8.42 9.85
CA LEU A 192 -1.41 -6.99 10.11
C LEU A 192 -2.12 -6.67 11.42
N GLY A 193 -3.26 -7.33 11.69
CA GLY A 193 -4.03 -7.18 12.92
C GLY A 193 -3.23 -7.57 14.16
N LEU A 194 -2.48 -8.67 14.09
CA LEU A 194 -1.56 -9.08 15.16
C LEU A 194 -0.42 -8.08 15.35
N SER A 195 0.16 -7.56 14.26
CA SER A 195 1.22 -6.55 14.32
C SER A 195 0.73 -5.24 14.97
N VAL A 196 -0.46 -4.76 14.57
CA VAL A 196 -1.11 -3.58 15.13
C VAL A 196 -1.45 -3.79 16.60
N ASN A 197 -2.17 -4.87 16.92
CA ASN A 197 -2.61 -5.16 18.28
C ASN A 197 -1.40 -5.34 19.23
N SER A 198 -0.38 -6.07 18.79
CA SER A 198 0.81 -6.32 19.61
C SER A 198 1.65 -5.06 19.84
N SER A 199 1.74 -4.19 18.83
CA SER A 199 2.40 -2.88 18.94
C SER A 199 1.66 -1.95 19.91
N LEU A 200 0.33 -1.89 19.82
CA LEU A 200 -0.52 -1.04 20.67
C LEU A 200 -0.54 -1.52 22.14
N ARG A 201 -0.69 -2.82 22.37
CA ARG A 201 -0.73 -3.42 23.72
C ARG A 201 0.63 -3.61 24.37
N ARG A 202 1.73 -3.27 23.67
CA ARG A 202 3.13 -3.37 24.15
C ARG A 202 3.48 -4.74 24.73
N HIS A 203 3.01 -5.82 24.12
CA HIS A 203 3.33 -7.17 24.60
C HIS A 203 4.85 -7.44 24.48
N ARG A 204 5.46 -7.94 25.58
CA ARG A 204 6.89 -8.28 25.62
C ARG A 204 7.31 -9.34 24.60
N HIS A 205 6.38 -10.22 24.20
CA HIS A 205 6.59 -11.28 23.22
C HIS A 205 5.98 -10.98 21.85
N ALA A 206 5.62 -9.72 21.58
CA ALA A 206 4.99 -9.30 20.32
C ALA A 206 5.75 -9.79 19.08
N SER A 207 7.06 -9.57 19.03
CA SER A 207 7.90 -9.97 17.89
C SER A 207 8.00 -11.49 17.73
N ALA A 208 8.01 -12.25 18.82
CA ALA A 208 8.00 -13.71 18.77
C ALA A 208 6.66 -14.26 18.24
N ILE A 209 5.54 -13.69 18.68
CA ILE A 209 4.20 -14.09 18.20
C ILE A 209 4.05 -13.77 16.71
N ILE A 210 4.45 -12.57 16.28
CA ILE A 210 4.43 -12.18 14.87
C ILE A 210 5.31 -13.11 14.03
N ALA A 211 6.52 -13.45 14.51
CA ALA A 211 7.39 -14.39 13.82
C ALA A 211 6.78 -15.79 13.71
N GLY A 212 6.19 -16.30 14.80
CA GLY A 212 5.57 -17.62 14.83
C GLY A 212 4.34 -17.72 13.92
N VAL A 213 3.42 -16.75 13.98
CA VAL A 213 2.24 -16.72 13.12
C VAL A 213 2.62 -16.48 11.66
N GLY A 214 3.55 -15.56 11.38
CA GLY A 214 4.05 -15.33 10.03
C GLY A 214 4.69 -16.59 9.43
N LEU A 215 5.47 -17.32 10.23
CA LEU A 215 6.07 -18.59 9.81
C LEU A 215 4.99 -19.66 9.57
N ALA A 216 3.97 -19.75 10.42
CA ALA A 216 2.85 -20.68 10.22
C ALA A 216 2.10 -20.39 8.92
N ILE A 217 1.77 -19.12 8.66
CA ILE A 217 1.14 -18.68 7.39
C ILE A 217 2.04 -19.03 6.19
N LEU A 218 3.35 -18.77 6.31
CA LEU A 218 4.31 -19.09 5.25
C LEU A 218 4.37 -20.60 4.97
N ILE A 219 4.42 -21.44 6.00
CA ILE A 219 4.41 -22.90 5.86
C ILE A 219 3.09 -23.36 5.23
N SER A 220 1.95 -22.86 5.70
CA SER A 220 0.64 -23.15 5.12
C SER A 220 0.58 -22.78 3.65
N LEU A 221 1.15 -21.64 3.26
CA LEU A 221 1.21 -21.19 1.87
C LEU A 221 2.15 -22.09 1.03
N PHE A 222 3.29 -22.50 1.58
CA PHE A 222 4.20 -23.43 0.90
C PHE A 222 3.63 -24.84 0.70
N ILE A 223 2.79 -25.32 1.60
CA ILE A 223 2.07 -26.58 1.44
C ILE A 223 0.88 -26.40 0.49
N GLY A 224 0.20 -25.25 0.59
CA GLY A 224 -1.08 -24.98 -0.02
C GLY A 224 -1.06 -24.25 -1.36
N PHE A 225 0.09 -23.82 -1.90
CA PHE A 225 0.14 -22.95 -3.09
C PHE A 225 -0.55 -23.57 -4.32
N ARG A 226 -0.53 -24.89 -4.44
CA ARG A 226 -1.22 -25.64 -5.50
C ARG A 226 -2.75 -25.46 -5.45
N TYR A 227 -3.32 -25.19 -4.27
CA TYR A 227 -4.73 -24.85 -4.09
C TYR A 227 -5.02 -23.36 -4.30
N LEU A 228 -4.02 -22.53 -4.59
CA LEU A 228 -4.16 -21.10 -4.88
C LEU A 228 -4.05 -20.78 -6.38
N GLU A 229 -4.11 -21.80 -7.24
CA GLU A 229 -3.96 -21.62 -8.68
C GLU A 229 -5.07 -20.75 -9.30
N ALA A 230 -6.31 -20.86 -8.82
CA ALA A 230 -7.41 -20.01 -9.30
C ALA A 230 -7.18 -18.54 -8.95
N PHE A 231 -6.73 -18.27 -7.72
CA PHE A 231 -6.33 -16.93 -7.28
C PHE A 231 -5.19 -16.37 -8.14
N ASP A 232 -4.14 -17.16 -8.36
CA ASP A 232 -2.97 -16.75 -9.11
C ASP A 232 -3.30 -16.43 -10.57
N ARG A 233 -4.00 -17.34 -11.27
CA ARG A 233 -4.41 -17.14 -12.67
C ARG A 233 -5.42 -16.01 -12.81
N GLY A 234 -6.40 -15.95 -11.92
CA GLY A 234 -7.46 -14.94 -11.96
C GLY A 234 -6.94 -13.52 -11.76
N LEU A 235 -6.09 -13.34 -10.74
CA LEU A 235 -5.49 -12.04 -10.48
C LEU A 235 -4.46 -11.66 -11.56
N MET A 236 -3.72 -12.64 -12.11
CA MET A 236 -2.84 -12.38 -13.24
C MET A 236 -3.63 -11.93 -14.47
N ALA A 237 -4.73 -12.60 -14.83
CA ALA A 237 -5.57 -12.21 -15.95
C ALA A 237 -6.10 -10.78 -15.81
N LEU A 238 -6.62 -10.42 -14.62
CA LEU A 238 -7.10 -9.08 -14.30
C LEU A 238 -6.02 -8.01 -14.51
N VAL A 239 -4.80 -8.30 -14.05
CA VAL A 239 -3.67 -7.37 -14.13
C VAL A 239 -3.15 -7.25 -15.57
N GLN A 240 -3.09 -8.35 -16.31
CA GLN A 240 -2.59 -8.35 -17.70
C GLN A 240 -3.58 -7.66 -18.66
N GLU A 241 -4.89 -7.79 -18.46
CA GLU A 241 -5.91 -7.11 -19.27
C GLU A 241 -5.80 -5.58 -19.22
N HIS A 242 -5.30 -5.04 -18.10
CA HIS A 242 -5.26 -3.59 -17.84
C HIS A 242 -3.86 -2.99 -17.93
N ARG A 243 -2.96 -3.66 -18.66
CA ARG A 243 -1.63 -3.11 -18.93
C ARG A 243 -1.70 -1.91 -19.87
N SER A 244 -0.77 -0.98 -19.68
CA SER A 244 -0.59 0.19 -20.54
C SER A 244 0.88 0.59 -20.59
N ALA A 245 1.31 1.25 -21.66
CA ALA A 245 2.70 1.66 -21.86
C ALA A 245 3.24 2.54 -20.71
N THR A 246 2.41 3.44 -20.16
CA THR A 246 2.78 4.30 -19.04
C THR A 246 2.95 3.51 -17.74
N LEU A 247 2.07 2.55 -17.47
CA LEU A 247 2.18 1.68 -16.29
C LEU A 247 3.35 0.70 -16.41
N ASP A 248 3.71 0.28 -17.63
CA ASP A 248 4.90 -0.53 -17.91
C ASP A 248 6.18 0.23 -17.51
N GLU A 249 6.34 1.50 -17.90
CA GLU A 249 7.47 2.35 -17.49
C GLU A 249 7.59 2.47 -15.97
N ILE A 250 6.46 2.70 -15.30
CA ILE A 250 6.39 2.83 -13.84
C ILE A 250 6.77 1.49 -13.18
N ALA A 251 6.21 0.38 -13.65
CA ALA A 251 6.50 -0.94 -13.11
C ALA A 251 7.96 -1.35 -13.33
N VAL A 252 8.54 -1.04 -14.49
CA VAL A 252 9.97 -1.27 -14.79
C VAL A 252 10.85 -0.46 -13.85
N THR A 253 10.51 0.80 -13.62
CA THR A 253 11.24 1.66 -12.67
C THR A 253 11.24 1.06 -11.26
N PHE A 254 10.07 0.60 -10.80
CA PHE A 254 9.98 -0.03 -9.48
C PHE A 254 10.73 -1.36 -9.40
N THR A 255 10.61 -2.22 -10.41
CA THR A 255 11.28 -3.52 -10.35
C THR A 255 12.80 -3.42 -10.41
N LEU A 256 13.36 -2.39 -11.04
CA LEU A 256 14.81 -2.19 -11.09
C LEU A 256 15.40 -2.01 -9.69
N ILE A 257 14.67 -1.34 -8.80
CA ILE A 257 15.07 -1.20 -7.40
C ILE A 257 15.15 -2.58 -6.74
N GLY A 258 14.17 -3.43 -7.03
CA GLY A 258 14.02 -4.78 -6.47
C GLY A 258 15.02 -5.83 -6.98
N GLU A 259 15.85 -5.50 -7.97
CA GLU A 259 16.80 -6.45 -8.55
C GLU A 259 17.77 -6.94 -7.48
N PHE A 260 18.10 -8.24 -7.51
CA PHE A 260 18.91 -8.89 -6.46
C PHE A 260 20.24 -8.16 -6.22
N ARG A 261 20.96 -7.79 -7.28
CA ARG A 261 22.22 -7.05 -7.17
C ARG A 261 22.04 -5.68 -6.49
N ASN A 262 20.98 -4.96 -6.85
CA ASN A 262 20.73 -3.62 -6.31
C ASN A 262 20.31 -3.72 -4.84
N MET A 263 19.46 -4.68 -4.50
CA MET A 263 19.09 -5.00 -3.12
C MET A 263 20.30 -5.40 -2.28
N LEU A 264 21.25 -6.19 -2.80
CA LEU A 264 22.50 -6.49 -2.12
C LEU A 264 23.34 -5.22 -1.85
N ILE A 265 23.43 -4.31 -2.81
CA ILE A 265 24.15 -3.04 -2.65
C ILE A 265 23.47 -2.17 -1.58
N PHE A 266 22.14 -2.04 -1.60
CA PHE A 266 21.42 -1.33 -0.54
C PHE A 266 21.62 -1.97 0.84
N SER A 267 21.65 -3.31 0.90
CA SER A 267 21.91 -4.07 2.13
C SER A 267 23.30 -3.80 2.68
N ALA A 268 24.31 -3.90 1.81
CA ALA A 268 25.71 -3.70 2.16
C ALA A 268 25.96 -2.25 2.57
N LEU A 269 25.37 -1.29 1.86
CA LEU A 269 25.46 0.13 2.19
C LEU A 269 24.82 0.43 3.56
N LEU A 270 23.58 0.00 3.80
CA LEU A 270 22.91 0.21 5.08
C LEU A 270 23.71 -0.40 6.23
N THR A 271 24.14 -1.65 6.08
CA THR A 271 24.91 -2.36 7.11
C THR A 271 26.26 -1.69 7.32
N GLY A 272 26.98 -1.35 6.25
CA GLY A 272 28.27 -0.68 6.30
C GLY A 272 28.21 0.70 6.96
N LEU A 273 27.21 1.53 6.62
CA LEU A 273 27.01 2.83 7.25
C LEU A 273 26.69 2.70 8.75
N LEU A 274 25.90 1.69 9.14
CA LEU A 274 25.62 1.42 10.55
C LEU A 274 26.88 0.96 11.31
N LEU A 275 27.72 0.13 10.69
CA LEU A 275 29.01 -0.28 11.26
C LEU A 275 29.97 0.92 11.41
N LEU A 276 30.09 1.76 10.38
CA LEU A 276 30.90 2.98 10.41
C LEU A 276 30.41 3.97 11.47
N ALA A 277 29.09 4.09 11.65
CA ALA A 277 28.47 4.88 12.71
C ALA A 277 28.53 4.23 14.10
N ARG A 278 29.26 3.11 14.25
CA ARG A 278 29.42 2.32 15.49
C ARG A 278 28.09 1.83 16.09
N GLN A 279 27.06 1.68 15.26
CA GLN A 279 25.74 1.15 15.61
C GLN A 279 25.68 -0.37 15.44
N TRP A 280 26.53 -1.10 16.16
CA TRP A 280 26.75 -2.54 15.97
C TRP A 280 25.48 -3.39 16.09
N ARG A 281 24.63 -3.11 17.10
CA ARG A 281 23.41 -3.87 17.33
C ARG A 281 22.38 -3.66 16.21
N GLN A 282 22.28 -2.43 15.71
CA GLN A 282 21.41 -2.09 14.58
C GLN A 282 21.94 -2.67 13.27
N ALA A 283 23.26 -2.66 13.08
CA ALA A 283 23.92 -3.30 11.94
C ALA A 283 23.69 -4.82 11.92
N ILE A 284 23.86 -5.50 13.06
CA ILE A 284 23.58 -6.94 13.20
C ILE A 284 22.11 -7.21 12.90
N PHE A 285 21.17 -6.43 13.46
CA PHE A 285 19.74 -6.61 13.19
C PHE A 285 19.41 -6.47 11.69
N ALA A 286 19.85 -5.39 11.05
CA ALA A 286 19.57 -5.15 9.63
C ALA A 286 20.27 -6.18 8.75
N GLY A 287 21.58 -6.38 8.93
CA GLY A 287 22.39 -7.31 8.16
C GLY A 287 21.90 -8.76 8.29
N ALA A 288 21.60 -9.23 9.50
CA ALA A 288 21.07 -10.58 9.72
C ALA A 288 19.68 -10.76 9.11
N THR A 289 18.79 -9.77 9.23
CA THR A 289 17.46 -9.83 8.60
C THR A 289 17.57 -10.01 7.09
N MET A 290 18.45 -9.26 6.45
CA MET A 290 18.63 -9.30 4.99
C MET A 290 19.33 -10.59 4.55
N LEU A 291 20.41 -10.98 5.23
CA LEU A 291 21.17 -12.19 4.93
C LEU A 291 20.31 -13.46 5.11
N LEU A 292 19.62 -13.60 6.24
CA LEU A 292 18.77 -14.76 6.51
C LEU A 292 17.60 -14.83 5.54
N THR A 293 17.01 -13.69 5.17
CA THR A 293 15.93 -13.66 4.16
C THR A 293 16.47 -14.10 2.79
N ALA A 294 17.65 -13.63 2.38
CA ALA A 294 18.26 -14.03 1.12
C ALA A 294 18.59 -15.53 1.08
N LEU A 295 19.21 -16.06 2.14
CA LEU A 295 19.52 -17.49 2.27
C LEU A 295 18.26 -18.35 2.26
N ALA A 296 17.24 -17.96 3.02
CA ALA A 296 15.97 -18.69 3.06
C ALA A 296 15.23 -18.63 1.71
N ASN A 297 15.25 -17.49 1.01
CA ASN A 297 14.67 -17.36 -0.33
C ASN A 297 15.37 -18.31 -1.32
N THR A 298 16.69 -18.29 -1.36
CA THR A 298 17.47 -19.16 -2.24
C THR A 298 17.23 -20.64 -1.92
N GLY A 299 17.28 -21.03 -0.64
CA GLY A 299 17.04 -22.41 -0.22
C GLY A 299 15.64 -22.91 -0.58
N THR A 300 14.60 -22.11 -0.29
CA THR A 300 13.21 -22.48 -0.60
C THR A 300 12.93 -22.50 -2.11
N LYS A 301 13.57 -21.63 -2.90
CA LYS A 301 13.48 -21.67 -4.37
C LYS A 301 13.94 -22.99 -4.96
N HIS A 302 15.09 -23.49 -4.51
CA HIS A 302 15.60 -24.77 -4.99
C HIS A 302 14.76 -25.96 -4.50
N PHE A 303 14.10 -25.83 -3.36
CA PHE A 303 13.22 -26.86 -2.81
C PHE A 303 11.89 -27.01 -3.56
N PHE A 304 11.20 -25.90 -3.84
CA PHE A 304 9.87 -25.94 -4.48
C PHE A 304 9.92 -26.03 -6.00
N ALA A 305 11.00 -25.52 -6.61
CA ALA A 305 11.22 -25.57 -8.06
C ALA A 305 10.01 -25.11 -8.91
N ARG A 306 9.24 -24.13 -8.41
CA ARG A 306 8.00 -23.67 -9.05
C ARG A 306 8.31 -22.91 -10.35
N VAL A 307 7.56 -23.23 -11.41
CA VAL A 307 7.63 -22.58 -12.73
C VAL A 307 7.04 -21.16 -12.67
N ARG A 308 7.60 -20.24 -13.47
CA ARG A 308 7.13 -18.85 -13.61
C ARG A 308 5.91 -18.75 -14.54
N PRO A 309 5.14 -17.65 -14.51
CA PRO A 309 4.16 -17.38 -15.56
C PRO A 309 4.86 -17.25 -16.93
N GLU A 310 4.29 -17.85 -17.96
CA GLU A 310 4.83 -17.88 -19.35
C GLU A 310 4.53 -16.60 -20.14
N ILE A 311 4.49 -15.45 -19.47
CA ILE A 311 4.11 -14.19 -20.12
C ILE A 311 5.34 -13.61 -20.82
N LEU A 312 6.47 -13.48 -20.12
CA LEU A 312 7.69 -12.80 -20.59
C LEU A 312 8.31 -13.41 -21.85
N THR A 313 8.70 -12.55 -22.79
CA THR A 313 9.40 -12.90 -24.05
C THR A 313 10.80 -13.50 -23.84
N ASP A 314 11.50 -13.12 -22.76
CA ASP A 314 12.76 -13.73 -22.33
C ASP A 314 12.57 -14.46 -20.99
N PRO A 315 12.43 -15.80 -20.99
CA PRO A 315 12.13 -16.57 -19.79
C PRO A 315 13.30 -16.52 -18.80
N LEU A 316 13.03 -15.99 -17.61
CA LEU A 316 13.99 -15.99 -16.51
C LEU A 316 14.30 -17.43 -16.08
N THR A 317 15.57 -17.84 -16.11
CA THR A 317 16.05 -19.20 -15.82
C THR A 317 15.93 -19.66 -14.36
N SER A 318 15.35 -18.84 -13.47
CA SER A 318 15.26 -19.12 -12.03
C SER A 318 13.82 -19.40 -11.59
N TYR A 319 13.64 -20.22 -10.54
CA TYR A 319 12.34 -20.56 -9.97
C TYR A 319 11.56 -19.34 -9.43
N SER A 320 10.23 -19.46 -9.44
CA SER A 320 9.30 -18.38 -9.12
C SER A 320 9.08 -18.17 -7.62
N MET A 321 9.00 -19.25 -6.84
CA MET A 321 8.57 -19.22 -5.44
C MET A 321 9.72 -19.41 -4.44
N PRO A 322 9.84 -18.57 -3.38
CA PRO A 322 9.19 -17.28 -3.17
C PRO A 322 9.87 -16.16 -3.98
N SER A 323 9.16 -15.04 -4.22
CA SER A 323 9.72 -13.93 -4.99
C SER A 323 10.88 -13.24 -4.27
N GLY A 324 12.06 -13.22 -4.90
CA GLY A 324 13.28 -12.60 -4.37
C GLY A 324 13.21 -11.08 -4.33
N HIS A 325 12.54 -10.45 -5.31
CA HIS A 325 12.33 -9.00 -5.33
C HIS A 325 11.45 -8.58 -4.15
N ALA A 326 10.35 -9.32 -3.93
CA ALA A 326 9.44 -9.05 -2.82
C ALA A 326 10.15 -9.28 -1.47
N SER A 327 10.76 -10.44 -1.24
CA SER A 327 11.39 -10.74 0.05
C SER A 327 12.56 -9.80 0.36
N GLY A 328 13.38 -9.46 -0.64
CA GLY A 328 14.49 -8.50 -0.46
C GLY A 328 13.99 -7.09 -0.11
N ALA A 329 13.01 -6.58 -0.85
CA ALA A 329 12.43 -5.27 -0.59
C ALA A 329 11.76 -5.20 0.79
N PHE A 330 10.93 -6.18 1.14
CA PHE A 330 10.31 -6.23 2.47
C PHE A 330 11.36 -6.34 3.58
N ALA A 331 12.43 -7.13 3.42
CA ALA A 331 13.50 -7.23 4.41
C ALA A 331 14.22 -5.88 4.64
N LEU A 332 14.56 -5.16 3.57
CA LEU A 332 15.20 -3.85 3.65
C LEU A 332 14.29 -2.82 4.32
N PHE A 333 13.09 -2.62 3.77
CA PHE A 333 12.24 -1.53 4.20
C PHE A 333 11.56 -1.79 5.55
N LEU A 334 11.23 -3.04 5.90
CA LEU A 334 10.80 -3.36 7.27
C LEU A 334 11.93 -3.14 8.27
N SER A 335 13.18 -3.46 7.93
CA SER A 335 14.32 -3.18 8.82
C SER A 335 14.47 -1.67 9.06
N LEU A 336 14.41 -0.85 8.01
CA LEU A 336 14.42 0.61 8.12
C LEU A 336 13.24 1.13 8.96
N ALA A 337 12.03 0.64 8.71
CA ALA A 337 10.84 1.03 9.45
C ALA A 337 10.91 0.65 10.94
N VAL A 338 11.40 -0.55 11.26
CA VAL A 338 11.60 -1.01 12.64
C VAL A 338 12.61 -0.12 13.35
N LEU A 339 13.73 0.20 12.70
CA LEU A 339 14.78 1.09 13.22
C LEU A 339 14.25 2.52 13.43
N ALA A 340 13.49 3.07 12.47
CA ALA A 340 12.89 4.41 12.55
C ALA A 340 11.83 4.52 13.66
N GLY A 341 11.07 3.44 13.88
CA GLY A 341 10.09 3.37 14.97
C GLY A 341 10.70 3.23 16.37
N ARG A 342 12.00 2.97 16.52
CA ARG A 342 12.59 2.83 17.86
C ARG A 342 12.52 4.17 18.63
N GLY A 343 12.20 4.09 19.92
CA GLY A 343 12.02 5.28 20.79
C GLY A 343 10.69 6.02 20.60
N GLN A 344 9.92 5.71 19.55
CA GLN A 344 8.64 6.37 19.27
C GLN A 344 7.47 5.72 20.03
N PRO A 345 6.35 6.44 20.24
CA PRO A 345 5.10 5.85 20.74
C PRO A 345 4.52 4.81 19.76
N PRO A 346 3.69 3.86 20.22
CA PRO A 346 3.13 2.78 19.40
C PRO A 346 2.48 3.23 18.09
N ARG A 347 1.75 4.35 18.10
CA ARG A 347 1.09 4.89 16.91
C ARG A 347 2.10 5.28 15.83
N LEU A 348 3.16 6.00 16.19
CA LEU A 348 4.22 6.40 15.25
C LEU A 348 5.05 5.19 14.78
N ARG A 349 5.23 4.16 15.62
CA ARG A 349 5.84 2.89 15.18
C ARG A 349 5.07 2.24 14.05
N LEU A 350 3.74 2.19 14.18
CA LEU A 350 2.88 1.66 13.14
C LEU A 350 2.93 2.52 11.88
N THR A 351 2.98 3.84 12.01
CA THR A 351 3.18 4.75 10.87
C THR A 351 4.47 4.41 10.12
N TRP A 352 5.59 4.22 10.81
CA TRP A 352 6.85 3.84 10.16
C TRP A 352 6.78 2.48 9.47
N LEU A 353 6.13 1.47 10.07
CA LEU A 353 5.92 0.16 9.45
C LEU A 353 5.07 0.24 8.18
N LEU A 354 4.01 1.04 8.20
CA LEU A 354 3.17 1.31 7.03
C LEU A 354 3.97 2.02 5.95
N LEU A 355 4.67 3.11 6.29
CA LEU A 355 5.49 3.88 5.34
C LEU A 355 6.61 3.04 4.72
N GLY A 356 7.26 2.16 5.49
CA GLY A 356 8.27 1.23 4.96
C GLY A 356 7.66 0.15 4.07
N SER A 357 6.43 -0.27 4.34
CA SER A 357 5.76 -1.29 3.52
C SER A 357 5.33 -0.76 2.15
N LEU A 358 5.11 0.56 1.99
CA LEU A 358 4.73 1.17 0.71
C LEU A 358 5.71 0.91 -0.44
N PRO A 359 7.02 1.27 -0.34
CA PRO A 359 7.97 0.98 -1.42
C PRO A 359 8.18 -0.52 -1.63
N ALA A 360 8.12 -1.33 -0.56
CA ALA A 360 8.20 -2.79 -0.68
C ALA A 360 7.02 -3.37 -1.48
N LEU A 361 5.80 -2.88 -1.21
CA LEU A 361 4.58 -3.24 -1.94
C LEU A 361 4.65 -2.77 -3.40
N ALA A 362 5.14 -1.56 -3.68
CA ALA A 362 5.30 -1.08 -5.05
C ALA A 362 6.22 -1.99 -5.88
N ILE A 363 7.38 -2.37 -5.32
CA ILE A 363 8.31 -3.32 -5.96
C ILE A 363 7.64 -4.69 -6.14
N ALA A 364 6.97 -5.20 -5.10
CA ALA A 364 6.28 -6.48 -5.14
C ALA A 364 5.18 -6.54 -6.21
N LEU A 365 4.29 -5.54 -6.26
CA LEU A 365 3.20 -5.44 -7.22
C LEU A 365 3.72 -5.25 -8.65
N SER A 366 4.84 -4.54 -8.84
CA SER A 366 5.46 -4.42 -10.17
C SER A 366 5.82 -5.79 -10.78
N ARG A 367 6.15 -6.79 -9.97
CA ARG A 367 6.47 -8.15 -10.46
C ARG A 367 5.26 -8.95 -10.90
N VAL A 368 4.10 -8.72 -10.27
CA VAL A 368 2.82 -9.29 -10.72
C VAL A 368 2.39 -8.60 -12.01
N TYR A 369 2.50 -7.28 -12.04
CA TYR A 369 2.17 -6.47 -13.21
C TYR A 369 2.97 -6.86 -14.45
N LEU A 370 4.29 -7.00 -14.32
CA LEU A 370 5.17 -7.44 -15.41
C LEU A 370 5.05 -8.94 -15.72
N GLY A 371 4.13 -9.69 -15.10
CA GLY A 371 3.92 -11.11 -15.36
C GLY A 371 5.08 -12.02 -14.93
N ALA A 372 5.97 -11.54 -14.07
CA ALA A 372 7.21 -12.25 -13.75
C ALA A 372 7.10 -13.21 -12.55
N HIS A 373 6.08 -13.03 -11.72
CA HIS A 373 5.82 -13.82 -10.51
C HIS A 373 4.31 -14.00 -10.30
N TRP A 374 3.92 -15.15 -9.77
CA TRP A 374 2.54 -15.36 -9.33
C TRP A 374 2.24 -14.49 -8.09
N PRO A 375 1.01 -14.02 -7.91
CA PRO A 375 0.61 -13.28 -6.70
C PRO A 375 0.95 -14.01 -5.40
N SER A 376 0.75 -15.32 -5.33
CA SER A 376 1.12 -16.13 -4.17
C SER A 376 2.64 -16.16 -3.89
N ASP A 377 3.49 -16.06 -4.92
CA ASP A 377 4.96 -15.96 -4.74
C ASP A 377 5.36 -14.66 -4.01
N ILE A 378 4.59 -13.59 -4.26
CA ILE A 378 4.78 -12.28 -3.64
C ILE A 378 4.36 -12.32 -2.18
N VAL A 379 3.19 -12.91 -1.89
CA VAL A 379 2.72 -13.12 -0.52
C VAL A 379 3.72 -13.98 0.25
N ALA A 380 4.23 -15.06 -0.35
CA ALA A 380 5.28 -15.90 0.23
C ALA A 380 6.55 -15.08 0.56
N GLY A 381 7.02 -14.27 -0.38
CA GLY A 381 8.19 -13.43 -0.20
C GLY A 381 8.02 -12.38 0.92
N ALA A 382 6.85 -11.74 0.99
CA ALA A 382 6.51 -10.78 2.03
C ALA A 382 6.43 -11.44 3.42
N MET A 383 5.75 -12.59 3.52
CA MET A 383 5.64 -13.34 4.77
C MET A 383 6.99 -13.88 5.24
N LEU A 384 7.84 -14.36 4.33
CA LEU A 384 9.21 -14.77 4.65
C LEU A 384 10.00 -13.63 5.28
N ALA A 385 10.06 -12.47 4.60
CA ALA A 385 10.80 -11.31 5.08
C ALA A 385 10.24 -10.77 6.41
N ALA A 386 8.91 -10.70 6.56
CA ALA A 386 8.28 -10.25 7.79
C ALA A 386 8.57 -11.20 8.97
N SER A 387 8.53 -12.52 8.73
CA SER A 387 8.81 -13.53 9.75
C SER A 387 10.27 -13.51 10.20
N VAL A 388 11.20 -13.44 9.24
CA VAL A 388 12.63 -13.31 9.51
C VAL A 388 12.93 -12.01 10.26
N CYS A 389 12.39 -10.88 9.80
CA CYS A 389 12.58 -9.58 10.47
C CYS A 389 12.05 -9.63 11.92
N ALA A 390 10.87 -10.19 12.14
CA ALA A 390 10.30 -10.34 13.48
C ALA A 390 11.13 -11.28 14.37
N ALA A 391 11.65 -12.39 13.83
CA ALA A 391 12.49 -13.35 14.56
C ALA A 391 13.85 -12.75 14.94
N VAL A 392 14.52 -12.07 14.01
CA VAL A 392 15.79 -11.38 14.25
C VAL A 392 15.59 -10.22 15.23
N LEU A 393 14.48 -9.48 15.12
CA LEU A 393 14.14 -8.43 16.08
C LEU A 393 13.95 -9.01 17.48
N TRP A 394 13.20 -10.11 17.60
CA TRP A 394 13.02 -10.80 18.87
C TRP A 394 14.37 -11.23 19.46
N LEU A 395 15.23 -11.92 18.69
CA LEU A 395 16.57 -12.31 19.11
C LEU A 395 17.39 -11.10 19.61
N SER A 396 17.40 -10.02 18.82
CA SER A 396 18.18 -8.81 19.08
C SER A 396 17.69 -8.03 20.30
N GLN A 397 16.45 -8.27 20.74
CA GLN A 397 15.81 -7.62 21.88
C GLN A 397 15.66 -8.51 23.11
N ARG A 398 16.07 -9.78 23.07
CA ARG A 398 15.87 -10.73 24.18
C ARG A 398 16.56 -10.30 25.48
N GLN A 399 17.80 -9.79 25.38
CA GLN A 399 18.59 -9.39 26.54
C GLN A 399 18.44 -7.90 26.85
N GLU A 400 18.51 -7.07 25.81
CA GLU A 400 18.37 -5.62 25.94
C GLU A 400 17.49 -5.06 24.81
N PRO A 401 16.68 -4.02 25.06
CA PRO A 401 15.94 -3.36 23.99
C PRO A 401 16.89 -2.72 22.96
N LEU A 402 16.50 -2.81 21.69
CA LEU A 402 17.18 -2.12 20.58
C LEU A 402 16.96 -0.60 20.73
N ARG A 403 18.03 0.15 20.96
CA ARG A 403 17.98 1.60 21.21
C ARG A 403 17.67 2.39 19.94
N ALA A 404 17.04 3.55 20.12
CA ALA A 404 16.81 4.49 19.04
C ALA A 404 18.15 5.06 18.53
N MET A 405 18.27 5.23 17.21
CA MET A 405 19.47 5.81 16.61
C MET A 405 19.44 7.34 16.72
N PRO A 406 20.59 7.98 16.99
CA PRO A 406 20.74 9.42 16.87
C PRO A 406 20.25 9.97 15.52
N PRO A 407 19.55 11.12 15.48
CA PRO A 407 19.06 11.72 14.22
C PRO A 407 20.17 11.93 13.18
N LYS A 408 21.40 12.27 13.62
CA LYS A 408 22.58 12.46 12.77
C LYS A 408 22.89 11.26 11.86
N ILE A 409 22.58 10.05 12.31
CA ILE A 409 22.81 8.84 11.52
C ILE A 409 21.77 8.70 10.40
N TRP A 410 20.53 9.15 10.62
CA TRP A 410 19.51 9.19 9.57
C TRP A 410 19.87 10.18 8.46
N TRP A 411 20.51 11.31 8.80
CA TRP A 411 21.06 12.26 7.83
C TRP A 411 22.20 11.68 6.99
N LEU A 412 22.83 10.58 7.42
CA LEU A 412 23.82 9.85 6.63
C LEU A 412 23.16 8.76 5.78
N ILE A 413 22.28 7.95 6.40
CA ILE A 413 21.68 6.77 5.76
C ILE A 413 20.72 7.16 4.63
N LEU A 414 19.78 8.08 4.89
CA LEU A 414 18.72 8.38 3.91
C LEU A 414 19.28 9.00 2.62
N PRO A 415 20.15 10.02 2.67
CA PRO A 415 20.72 10.58 1.45
C PRO A 415 21.59 9.57 0.69
N ALA A 416 22.34 8.72 1.40
CA ALA A 416 23.16 7.70 0.75
C ALA A 416 22.30 6.66 0.01
N LEU A 417 21.23 6.16 0.65
CA LEU A 417 20.29 5.24 0.01
C LEU A 417 19.58 5.91 -1.18
N MET A 418 19.16 7.17 -1.05
CA MET A 418 18.52 7.93 -2.13
C MET A 418 19.47 8.21 -3.30
N ALA A 419 20.75 8.49 -3.03
CA ALA A 419 21.75 8.72 -4.07
C ALA A 419 22.01 7.45 -4.88
N VAL A 420 22.19 6.31 -4.20
CA VAL A 420 22.35 5.00 -4.86
C VAL A 420 21.10 4.64 -5.66
N PHE A 421 19.92 4.88 -5.12
CA PHE A 421 18.66 4.71 -5.83
C PHE A 421 18.59 5.54 -7.11
N SER A 422 18.88 6.84 -7.00
CA SER A 422 18.81 7.77 -8.13
C SER A 422 19.81 7.39 -9.21
N PHE A 423 21.02 6.97 -8.83
CA PHE A 423 22.05 6.47 -9.75
C PHE A 423 21.57 5.24 -10.54
N PHE A 424 20.98 4.25 -9.87
CA PHE A 424 20.48 3.05 -10.55
C PHE A 424 19.28 3.33 -11.45
N ALA A 425 18.34 4.15 -10.98
CA ALA A 425 17.18 4.55 -11.75
C ALA A 425 17.60 5.22 -13.07
N LEU A 426 18.54 6.17 -13.02
CA LEU A 426 19.00 6.90 -14.22
C LEU A 426 19.81 6.03 -15.18
N ARG A 427 20.65 5.11 -14.68
CA ARG A 427 21.59 4.36 -15.54
C ARG A 427 20.95 3.15 -16.24
N HIS A 428 19.99 2.49 -15.62
CA HIS A 428 19.50 1.18 -16.09
C HIS A 428 18.11 1.21 -16.71
N LEU A 429 17.36 2.32 -16.61
CA LEU A 429 16.03 2.46 -17.21
C LEU A 429 15.99 2.13 -18.71
N PRO A 430 16.92 2.65 -19.56
CA PRO A 430 16.83 2.43 -21.01
C PRO A 430 16.95 0.96 -21.41
N HIS A 431 17.87 0.22 -20.77
CA HIS A 431 18.09 -1.19 -21.04
C HIS A 431 17.00 -2.10 -20.45
N ALA A 432 16.41 -1.70 -19.33
CA ALA A 432 15.35 -2.46 -18.69
C ALA A 432 14.03 -2.36 -19.48
N MET A 433 13.74 -1.20 -20.04
CA MET A 433 12.56 -1.02 -20.89
C MET A 433 12.58 -1.98 -22.07
N LEU A 434 13.73 -2.20 -22.72
CA LEU A 434 13.85 -3.17 -23.83
C LEU A 434 13.56 -4.62 -23.42
N ARG A 435 13.76 -5.00 -22.16
CA ARG A 435 13.53 -6.37 -21.66
C ARG A 435 12.06 -6.64 -21.32
N TYR A 436 11.30 -5.59 -21.04
CA TYR A 436 9.88 -5.67 -20.68
C TYR A 436 8.97 -5.03 -21.73
N ALA A 437 9.55 -4.45 -22.79
CA ALA A 437 8.85 -3.99 -23.98
C ALA A 437 8.26 -5.21 -24.69
N TYR A 438 6.96 -5.16 -24.94
CA TYR A 438 6.27 -6.02 -25.89
C TYR A 438 6.21 -5.34 -27.24
#